data_AF-A0A7X7WD23-F1
#
_entry.id   AF-A0A7X7WD23-F1
#
_cell.length_a   1.000
_cell.length_b   1.000
_cell.length_c   1.000
_cell.angle_alpha   90.00
_cell.angle_beta   90.00
_cell.angle_gamma   90.00
#
_symmetry.space_group_name_H-M   'P 1'
#
loop_
_entity.id
_entity.type
_entity.pdbx_description
1 polymer ?
#
loop_
_entity_poly.entity_id
_entity_poly.type
_entity_poly.pdbx_seq_one_letter_code
_entity_poly.pdbx_strand_id
1 'polypeptide(L)'
;MLIDISKQAKDHKEIYSKLREKNISRILFNVKEAMRNNAAYGIMYFDTQSAQKFNSFFEKHMSEEYSFEEKQGDTPINKVIVYKLVENKNMPSFNYIYEAWIKSGRKI
;
A
#
# COMPACT_ATOMS: atom_id res chain seq x y z
N MET A 1 -6.05 -4.37 8.66
CA MET A 1 -5.52 -3.15 9.34
C MET A 1 -5.55 -1.92 8.43
N LEU A 2 -4.71 -1.80 7.39
CA LEU A 2 -4.66 -0.59 6.55
C LEU A 2 -5.92 -0.40 5.71
N ILE A 3 -6.42 -1.49 5.12
CA ILE A 3 -7.67 -1.51 4.35
C ILE A 3 -8.87 -1.14 5.22
N ASP A 4 -8.94 -1.67 6.43
CA ASP A 4 -10.04 -1.37 7.37
C ASP A 4 -10.03 0.10 7.78
N ILE A 5 -8.84 0.66 8.01
CA ILE A 5 -8.68 2.10 8.24
C ILE A 5 -9.17 2.89 7.03
N SER A 6 -8.80 2.49 5.80
CA SER A 6 -9.26 3.15 4.57
C SER A 6 -10.78 3.07 4.38
N LYS A 7 -11.41 1.95 4.75
CA LYS A 7 -12.87 1.78 4.70
C LYS A 7 -13.58 2.74 5.66
N GLN A 8 -13.10 2.84 6.89
CA GLN A 8 -13.73 3.65 7.95
C GLN A 8 -13.40 5.14 7.87
N ALA A 9 -12.27 5.51 7.27
CA ALA A 9 -11.85 6.90 7.15
C ALA A 9 -12.74 7.67 6.18
N LYS A 10 -12.93 8.97 6.45
CA LYS A 10 -13.62 9.91 5.56
C LYS A 10 -12.74 10.31 4.40
N ASP A 11 -11.45 10.51 4.65
CA ASP A 11 -10.47 10.99 3.68
C ASP A 11 -9.04 10.52 3.97
N HIS A 12 -8.09 11.00 3.17
CA HIS A 12 -6.68 10.66 3.30
C HIS A 12 -6.02 11.17 4.59
N LYS A 13 -6.48 12.31 5.15
CA LYS A 13 -5.91 12.89 6.37
C LYS A 13 -6.30 12.06 7.58
N GLU A 14 -7.53 11.55 7.60
CA GLU A 14 -7.98 10.67 8.67
C GLU A 14 -7.22 9.32 8.67
N ILE A 15 -6.90 8.77 7.49
CA ILE A 15 -6.03 7.58 7.39
C ILE A 15 -4.67 7.88 8.02
N TYR A 16 -4.05 9.01 7.65
CA TYR A 16 -2.77 9.43 8.23
C TYR A 16 -2.84 9.59 9.75
N SER A 17 -3.83 10.33 10.28
CA SER A 17 -4.02 10.54 11.72
C SER A 17 -4.15 9.22 12.48
N LYS A 18 -5.03 8.31 12.02
CA LYS A 18 -5.24 7.01 12.66
C LYS A 18 -3.98 6.15 12.71
N LEU A 19 -3.13 6.21 11.69
CA LEU A 19 -1.85 5.50 11.70
C LEU A 19 -0.86 6.13 12.70
N ARG A 20 -0.81 7.47 12.76
CA ARG A 20 0.04 8.20 13.72
C ARG A 20 -0.40 7.97 15.17
N GLU A 21 -1.69 7.97 15.44
CA GLU A 21 -2.28 7.63 16.75
C GLU A 21 -1.89 6.21 17.21
N LYS A 22 -1.70 5.29 16.26
CA LYS A 22 -1.22 3.93 16.50
C LYS A 22 0.32 3.84 16.58
N ASN A 23 1.04 4.97 16.60
CA ASN A 23 2.50 5.05 16.54
C ASN A 23 3.12 4.36 15.31
N ILE A 24 2.36 4.22 14.22
CA ILE A 24 2.87 3.68 12.97
C ILE A 24 3.57 4.83 12.22
N SER A 25 4.84 4.62 11.87
CA SER A 25 5.63 5.59 11.08
C SER A 25 6.14 5.02 9.76
N ARG A 26 6.17 3.69 9.63
CA ARG A 26 6.65 2.96 8.47
C ARG A 26 5.73 1.79 8.14
N ILE A 27 5.63 1.48 6.86
CA ILE A 27 4.88 0.35 6.33
C ILE A 27 5.84 -0.47 5.47
N LEU A 28 6.07 -1.72 5.87
CA LEU A 28 6.79 -2.69 5.06
C LEU A 28 5.81 -3.38 4.11
N PHE A 29 6.16 -3.45 2.84
CA PHE A 29 5.36 -4.11 1.82
C PHE A 29 6.21 -5.06 0.99
N ASN A 30 5.88 -6.36 1.06
CA ASN A 30 6.45 -7.38 0.18
C ASN A 30 5.43 -7.68 -0.92
N VAL A 31 5.78 -7.38 -2.16
CA VAL A 31 4.86 -7.45 -3.31
C VAL A 31 4.44 -8.90 -3.57
N LYS A 32 5.38 -9.85 -3.56
CA LYS A 32 5.10 -11.27 -3.85
C LYS A 32 4.18 -11.87 -2.80
N GLU A 33 4.48 -11.64 -1.52
CA GLU A 33 3.67 -12.12 -0.40
C GLU A 33 2.29 -11.50 -0.39
N ALA A 34 2.18 -10.21 -0.72
CA ALA A 34 0.88 -9.54 -0.84
C ALA A 34 0.03 -10.17 -1.94
N MET A 35 0.59 -10.38 -3.14
CA MET A 35 -0.12 -11.03 -4.25
C MET A 35 -0.53 -12.46 -3.88
N ARG A 36 0.38 -13.25 -3.30
CA ARG A 36 0.12 -14.63 -2.86
C ARG A 36 -1.02 -14.69 -1.83
N ASN A 37 -0.94 -13.87 -0.79
CA ASN A 37 -1.95 -13.82 0.26
C ASN A 37 -3.29 -13.29 -0.24
N ASN A 38 -3.29 -12.33 -1.16
CA ASN A 38 -4.54 -11.83 -1.72
C ASN A 38 -5.21 -12.85 -2.66
N ALA A 39 -4.44 -13.57 -3.48
CA ALA A 39 -4.97 -14.64 -4.30
C ALA A 39 -5.60 -15.76 -3.43
N ALA A 40 -4.91 -16.15 -2.34
CA ALA A 40 -5.37 -17.20 -1.45
C ALA A 40 -6.57 -16.80 -0.57
N TYR A 41 -6.55 -15.59 -0.01
CA TYR A 41 -7.47 -15.20 1.08
C TYR A 41 -8.33 -13.97 0.78
N GLY A 42 -8.06 -13.22 -0.30
CA GLY A 42 -8.82 -12.02 -0.64
C GLY A 42 -8.70 -10.88 0.37
N ILE A 43 -7.62 -10.85 1.17
CA ILE A 43 -7.47 -9.93 2.29
C ILE A 43 -7.22 -8.46 1.87
N MET A 44 -6.77 -8.21 0.64
CA MET A 44 -6.55 -6.88 0.08
C MET A 44 -7.76 -6.39 -0.73
N TYR A 45 -8.97 -6.49 -0.16
CA TYR A 45 -10.18 -6.02 -0.82
C TYR A 45 -10.46 -4.55 -0.53
N PHE A 46 -10.39 -3.72 -1.57
CA PHE A 46 -10.92 -2.37 -1.58
C PHE A 46 -12.19 -2.34 -2.44
N ASP A 47 -13.29 -1.80 -1.91
CA ASP A 47 -14.33 -1.23 -2.77
C ASP A 47 -13.80 0.05 -3.44
N THR A 48 -14.48 0.53 -4.49
CA THR A 48 -14.05 1.69 -5.28
C THR A 48 -13.80 2.94 -4.42
N GLN A 49 -14.65 3.21 -3.42
CA GLN A 49 -14.55 4.39 -2.58
C GLN A 49 -13.34 4.29 -1.63
N SER A 50 -13.16 3.12 -1.03
CA SER A 50 -12.03 2.81 -0.15
C SER A 50 -10.71 2.82 -0.91
N ALA A 51 -10.70 2.33 -2.15
CA ALA A 51 -9.55 2.37 -3.04
C ALA A 51 -9.13 3.82 -3.35
N GLN A 52 -10.08 4.70 -3.66
CA GLN A 52 -9.81 6.12 -3.92
C GLN A 52 -9.23 6.84 -2.71
N LYS A 53 -9.81 6.63 -1.52
CA LYS A 53 -9.28 7.18 -0.26
C LYS A 53 -7.87 6.68 0.01
N PHE A 54 -7.63 5.39 -0.16
CA PHE A 54 -6.31 4.80 0.00
C PHE A 54 -5.30 5.36 -1.00
N ASN A 55 -5.67 5.49 -2.28
CA ASN A 55 -4.76 6.03 -3.28
C ASN A 55 -4.42 7.50 -3.00
N SER A 56 -5.40 8.30 -2.59
CA SER A 56 -5.16 9.68 -2.16
C SER A 56 -4.23 9.76 -0.94
N PHE A 57 -4.39 8.84 0.02
CA PHE A 57 -3.47 8.71 1.16
C PHE A 57 -2.06 8.33 0.72
N PHE A 58 -1.91 7.35 -0.16
CA PHE A 58 -0.61 6.93 -0.68
C PHE A 58 0.10 8.09 -1.40
N GLU A 59 -0.62 8.81 -2.25
CA GLU A 59 -0.10 9.93 -3.03
C GLU A 59 0.35 11.10 -2.15
N LYS A 60 -0.35 11.39 -1.06
CA LYS A 60 -0.10 12.58 -0.24
C LYS A 60 0.76 12.32 1.01
N HIS A 61 0.74 11.09 1.53
CA HIS A 61 1.29 10.79 2.86
C HIS A 61 2.23 9.59 2.93
N MET A 62 2.44 8.84 1.84
CA MET A 62 3.40 7.73 1.82
C MET A 62 4.55 8.05 0.89
N SER A 63 5.77 8.08 1.42
CA SER A 63 6.99 8.21 0.61
C SER A 63 7.78 6.91 0.69
N GLU A 64 8.33 6.47 -0.43
CA GLU A 64 9.32 5.40 -0.39
C GLU A 64 10.53 5.89 0.42
N GLU A 65 10.96 5.09 1.38
CA GLU A 65 12.17 5.30 2.18
C GLU A 65 13.28 4.36 1.72
N TYR A 66 12.91 3.13 1.37
CA TYR A 66 13.83 2.10 0.89
C TYR A 66 13.09 1.10 0.00
N SER A 67 13.76 0.58 -1.02
CA SER A 67 13.29 -0.58 -1.76
C SER A 67 14.43 -1.55 -2.07
N PHE A 68 14.09 -2.83 -2.09
CA PHE A 68 14.96 -3.93 -2.41
C PHE A 68 14.26 -4.85 -3.42
N GLU A 69 14.97 -5.22 -4.47
CA GLU A 69 14.49 -6.13 -5.50
C GLU A 69 15.32 -7.41 -5.46
N GLU A 70 14.67 -8.54 -5.21
CA GLU A 70 15.27 -9.86 -5.23
C GLU A 70 15.23 -10.40 -6.66
N LYS A 71 16.38 -10.91 -7.13
CA LYS A 71 16.55 -11.44 -8.48
C LYS A 71 17.04 -12.87 -8.46
N GLN A 72 16.62 -13.66 -9.45
CA GLN A 72 17.19 -14.95 -9.78
C GLN A 72 17.84 -14.85 -11.16
N GLY A 73 19.17 -14.78 -11.20
CA GLY A 73 19.89 -14.30 -12.39
C GLY A 73 19.47 -12.86 -12.72
N ASP A 74 19.09 -12.61 -13.96
CA ASP A 74 18.60 -11.28 -14.40
C ASP A 74 17.08 -11.09 -14.19
N THR A 75 16.38 -12.10 -13.67
CA THR A 75 14.91 -12.05 -13.53
C THR A 75 14.51 -11.54 -12.15
N PRO A 76 13.77 -10.42 -12.03
CA PRO A 76 13.18 -9.99 -10.77
C PRO A 76 12.11 -10.98 -10.30
N ILE A 77 12.26 -11.52 -9.09
CA ILE A 77 11.34 -12.51 -8.52
C ILE A 77 10.55 -11.99 -7.31
N ASN A 78 11.01 -10.92 -6.66
CA ASN A 78 10.32 -10.29 -5.56
C ASN A 78 10.77 -8.83 -5.38
N LYS A 79 9.91 -8.01 -4.77
CA LYS A 79 10.23 -6.64 -4.38
C LYS A 79 9.70 -6.36 -2.97
N VAL A 80 10.56 -5.79 -2.14
CA VAL A 80 10.26 -5.36 -0.77
C VAL A 80 10.47 -3.86 -0.68
N ILE A 81 9.50 -3.16 -0.10
CA ILE A 81 9.48 -1.70 -0.05
C ILE A 81 9.16 -1.26 1.37
N VAL A 82 9.91 -0.31 1.88
CA VAL A 82 9.59 0.41 3.12
C VAL A 82 9.08 1.78 2.73
N TYR A 83 7.82 2.04 3.08
CA TYR A 83 7.22 3.35 2.97
C TYR A 83 7.28 4.05 4.33
N LYS A 84 7.73 5.31 4.35
CA LYS A 84 7.59 6.19 5.51
C LYS A 84 6.32 7.03 5.40
N LEU A 85 5.67 7.28 6.52
CA LEU A 85 4.60 8.26 6.61
C LEU A 85 5.19 9.67 6.65
N VAL A 86 4.67 10.54 5.80
CA VAL A 86 5.06 11.95 5.71
C VAL A 86 3.81 12.82 5.79
N GLU A 87 3.95 14.01 6.37
CA GLU A 87 2.82 14.93 6.50
C GLU A 87 2.36 15.43 5.13
N ASN A 88 3.30 15.75 4.24
CA ASN A 88 3.03 16.08 2.84
C ASN A 88 4.13 15.48 1.95
N LYS A 89 3.72 14.86 0.85
CA LYS A 89 4.62 14.31 -0.16
C LYS A 89 4.73 15.28 -1.34
N ASN A 90 5.96 15.59 -1.73
CA ASN A 90 6.21 16.58 -2.78
C ASN A 90 6.24 16.00 -4.21
N MET A 91 6.29 14.67 -4.37
CA MET A 91 6.25 14.01 -5.68
C MET A 91 5.48 12.69 -5.61
N PRO A 92 4.70 12.33 -6.64
CA PRO A 92 4.05 11.03 -6.72
C PRO A 92 5.10 9.90 -6.79
N SER A 93 4.78 8.73 -6.25
CA SER A 93 5.58 7.51 -6.40
C SER A 93 4.69 6.38 -6.90
N PHE A 94 5.29 5.36 -7.48
CA PHE A 94 4.54 4.19 -7.95
C PHE A 94 3.90 3.44 -6.78
N ASN A 95 2.59 3.21 -6.87
CA ASN A 95 1.80 2.57 -5.81
C ASN A 95 1.81 1.05 -5.98
N TYR A 96 2.90 0.41 -5.54
CA TYR A 96 3.05 -1.05 -5.62
C TYR A 96 1.97 -1.81 -4.84
N ILE A 97 1.36 -1.19 -3.82
CA ILE A 97 0.26 -1.79 -3.05
C ILE A 97 -0.99 -1.90 -3.92
N TYR A 98 -1.35 -0.80 -4.59
CA TYR A 98 -2.49 -0.75 -5.52
C TYR A 98 -2.28 -1.66 -6.73
N GLU A 99 -1.06 -1.72 -7.25
CA GLU A 99 -0.69 -2.61 -8.35
C GLU A 99 -0.78 -4.09 -7.98
N ALA A 100 -0.31 -4.46 -6.79
CA ALA A 100 -0.46 -5.82 -6.28
C ALA A 100 -1.93 -6.20 -6.13
N TRP A 101 -2.78 -5.24 -5.71
CA TRP A 101 -4.23 -5.45 -5.68
C TRP A 101 -4.81 -5.70 -7.08
N ILE A 102 -4.57 -4.83 -8.06
CA ILE A 102 -5.08 -5.00 -9.43
C ILE A 102 -4.61 -6.33 -10.04
N LYS A 103 -3.31 -6.62 -9.96
CA LYS A 103 -2.70 -7.79 -10.62
C LYS A 103 -3.08 -9.12 -9.97
N SER A 104 -3.55 -9.10 -8.73
CA SER A 104 -4.02 -10.31 -8.04
C SER A 104 -5.41 -10.80 -8.50
N GLY A 105 -6.03 -10.12 -9.48
CA GLY A 105 -7.00 -10.77 -10.37
C GLY A 105 -8.45 -10.85 -9.91
N ARG A 106 -8.87 -10.13 -8.85
CA ARG A 106 -10.31 -9.96 -8.56
C ARG A 106 -10.83 -8.72 -9.30
N LYS A 107 -11.31 -8.94 -10.53
CA LYS A 107 -12.14 -7.96 -11.25
C LYS A 107 -13.41 -7.70 -10.42
N ILE A 108 -13.80 -6.43 -10.32
CA ILE A 108 -15.09 -5.99 -9.79
C ILE A 108 -16.20 -6.60 -10.66
#